data_AF-A0A956A866-F1
#
_entry.id   AF-A0A956A866-F1
#
_cell.length_a   1.000
_cell.length_b   1.000
_cell.length_c   1.000
_cell.angle_alpha   90.00
_cell.angle_beta   90.00
_cell.angle_gamma   90.00
#
_symmetry.space_group_name_H-M   'P 1'
#
loop_
_entity.id
_entity.type
_entity.pdbx_description
1 polymer ?
#
loop_
_entity_poly.entity_id
_entity_poly.type
_entity_poly.pdbx_seq_one_letter_code
_entity_poly.pdbx_strand_id
1 'polypeptide(L)'
;DAVPDADADADAVPDADAVPDAVADAVPDADADAVSDADTEPDTEPDADTEPDADTEPDADTEPEPDADAEPDADAVTEADSDTDTVAATDTDTDSDTDTDAETDAGGPYVYPSGCHLPPEPGEPGEIAFVEVFPDLRFRFVTQVVGAGDGSGRVFVVGQEGTIDAVDLSTGLTTELVDLGVRVTAGGELGLLSVAFHPDFAENGRLFVDYTHAPSPGALESVVAELRLDPADPTRVDPS
;
A
#
# COMPACT_ATOMS: atom_id res chain seq x y z
N ASP A 1 -74.42 -10.96 -3.02
CA ASP A 1 -75.44 -10.07 -2.45
C ASP A 1 -75.66 -10.46 -1.00
N ALA A 2 -75.68 -9.48 -0.09
CA ALA A 2 -75.70 -9.54 1.37
C ALA A 2 -74.41 -9.95 2.13
N VAL A 3 -73.52 -8.97 2.31
CA VAL A 3 -72.73 -8.78 3.54
C VAL A 3 -73.58 -8.02 4.55
N PRO A 4 -73.59 -8.37 5.85
CA PRO A 4 -74.03 -7.45 6.89
C PRO A 4 -72.84 -6.94 7.71
N ASP A 5 -72.88 -5.63 7.92
CA ASP A 5 -72.06 -4.78 8.78
C ASP A 5 -72.00 -5.25 10.25
N ALA A 6 -70.87 -4.95 10.88
CA ALA A 6 -70.85 -4.57 12.28
C ALA A 6 -69.71 -3.55 12.49
N ASP A 7 -70.11 -2.29 12.59
CA ASP A 7 -69.32 -1.19 13.11
C ASP A 7 -68.76 -1.50 14.51
N ALA A 8 -67.47 -1.24 14.71
CA ALA A 8 -66.91 -1.01 16.03
C ALA A 8 -65.85 0.09 15.92
N ASP A 9 -66.33 1.32 15.88
CA ASP A 9 -65.57 2.51 16.25
C ASP A 9 -65.39 2.51 17.78
N ALA A 10 -64.15 2.46 18.24
CA ALA A 10 -63.79 2.79 19.62
C ALA A 10 -62.36 3.35 19.63
N ASP A 11 -62.31 4.67 19.54
CA ASP A 11 -61.17 5.52 19.82
C ASP A 11 -60.40 5.10 21.07
N ALA A 12 -59.14 4.72 20.90
CA ALA A 12 -58.16 4.69 21.97
C ALA A 12 -56.95 5.53 21.55
N VAL A 13 -57.02 6.81 21.88
CA VAL A 13 -55.88 7.73 21.90
C VAL A 13 -54.85 7.22 22.93
N PRO A 14 -53.57 7.03 22.57
CA PRO A 14 -52.52 6.90 23.57
C PRO A 14 -52.21 8.29 24.11
N ASP A 15 -52.53 8.51 25.38
CA ASP A 15 -52.09 9.68 26.13
C ASP A 15 -50.58 9.57 26.42
N ALA A 16 -49.94 10.73 26.41
CA ALA A 16 -48.51 10.95 26.55
C ALA A 16 -48.01 10.73 27.99
N ASP A 17 -46.69 10.77 28.13
CA ASP A 17 -45.96 11.03 29.39
C ASP A 17 -45.76 9.89 30.38
N ALA A 18 -45.02 8.85 29.96
CA ALA A 18 -44.24 8.03 30.89
C ALA A 18 -42.78 7.93 30.44
N VAL A 19 -42.00 8.95 30.80
CA VAL A 19 -40.54 8.87 30.93
C VAL A 19 -40.21 8.30 32.32
N PRO A 20 -39.68 7.08 32.45
CA PRO A 20 -38.94 6.74 33.65
C PRO A 20 -37.50 7.27 33.52
N ASP A 21 -37.31 8.46 34.09
CA ASP A 21 -36.01 8.91 34.60
C ASP A 21 -35.57 7.93 35.70
N ALA A 22 -34.64 7.04 35.37
CA ALA A 22 -33.90 6.26 36.34
C ALA A 22 -32.42 6.40 36.05
N VAL A 23 -31.88 7.54 36.48
CA VAL A 23 -30.46 7.70 36.78
C VAL A 23 -30.09 6.76 37.94
N ALA A 24 -29.67 5.55 37.60
CA ALA A 24 -28.94 4.71 38.53
C ALA A 24 -27.45 5.04 38.41
N ASP A 25 -27.03 6.05 39.19
CA ASP A 25 -25.65 6.19 39.64
C ASP A 25 -25.25 4.91 40.38
N ALA A 26 -24.46 4.08 39.71
CA ALA A 26 -23.67 3.04 40.36
C ALA A 26 -22.35 2.93 39.62
N VAL A 27 -21.40 3.75 40.05
CA VAL A 27 -19.97 3.45 39.96
C VAL A 27 -19.64 2.43 41.05
N PRO A 28 -19.33 1.16 40.72
CA PRO A 28 -18.54 0.34 41.63
C PRO A 28 -17.06 0.63 41.38
N ASP A 29 -16.51 1.56 42.19
CA ASP A 29 -15.10 1.47 42.58
C ASP A 29 -14.96 0.26 43.50
N ALA A 30 -14.44 -0.84 42.96
CA ALA A 30 -13.90 -1.92 43.76
C ALA A 30 -12.71 -2.54 43.01
N ASP A 31 -11.52 -2.01 43.33
CA ASP A 31 -10.28 -2.78 43.34
C ASP A 31 -10.55 -4.13 44.01
N ALA A 32 -10.47 -5.19 43.23
CA ALA A 32 -10.31 -6.55 43.72
C ALA A 32 -9.27 -7.22 42.83
N ASP A 33 -8.02 -7.12 43.27
CA ASP A 33 -6.90 -7.96 42.84
C ASP A 33 -7.29 -9.44 42.99
N ALA A 34 -7.71 -10.05 41.89
CA ALA A 34 -7.85 -11.50 41.80
C ALA A 34 -6.72 -12.03 40.92
N VAL A 35 -5.53 -12.13 41.50
CA VAL A 35 -4.49 -13.04 41.03
C VAL A 35 -5.02 -14.47 41.21
N SER A 36 -5.34 -15.13 40.11
CA SER A 36 -5.44 -16.59 40.09
C SER A 36 -4.16 -17.11 39.48
N ASP A 37 -3.18 -17.36 40.36
CA ASP A 37 -2.05 -18.25 40.11
C ASP A 37 -2.63 -19.65 39.83
N ALA A 38 -2.85 -19.94 38.57
CA ALA A 38 -2.95 -21.32 38.10
C ALA A 38 -1.53 -21.79 37.76
N ASP A 39 -0.77 -22.11 38.81
CA ASP A 39 0.34 -23.05 38.71
C ASP A 39 -0.22 -24.38 38.20
N THR A 40 0.06 -24.71 36.94
CA THR A 40 -0.03 -26.08 36.45
C THR A 40 1.18 -26.33 35.57
N GLU A 41 2.26 -26.76 36.20
CA GLU A 41 3.34 -27.46 35.53
C GLU A 41 2.88 -28.90 35.22
N PRO A 42 2.87 -29.34 33.96
CA PRO A 42 3.09 -30.75 33.69
C PRO A 42 4.59 -31.01 33.68
N ASP A 43 5.10 -31.43 34.85
CA ASP A 43 6.32 -32.23 34.96
C ASP A 43 6.10 -33.55 34.20
N THR A 44 6.57 -33.61 32.95
CA THR A 44 6.90 -34.89 32.32
C THR A 44 8.11 -34.69 31.44
N GLU A 45 9.28 -35.02 31.98
CA GLU A 45 10.47 -35.38 31.22
C GLU A 45 10.21 -36.72 30.50
N PRO A 46 10.29 -36.81 29.17
CA PRO A 46 10.61 -38.09 28.55
C PRO A 46 12.11 -38.33 28.70
N ASP A 47 12.47 -39.05 29.75
CA ASP A 47 13.77 -39.72 29.87
C ASP A 47 13.93 -40.77 28.76
N ALA A 48 14.98 -40.56 27.96
CA ALA A 48 15.92 -41.51 27.38
C ALA A 48 15.47 -42.70 26.50
N ASP A 49 16.25 -42.85 25.42
CA ASP A 49 16.60 -44.07 24.67
C ASP A 49 15.88 -44.33 23.34
N THR A 50 16.22 -43.50 22.34
CA THR A 50 16.48 -44.04 21.00
C THR A 50 17.66 -43.30 20.40
N GLU A 51 18.83 -43.92 20.46
CA GLU A 51 19.96 -43.56 19.60
C GLU A 51 19.64 -44.03 18.17
N PRO A 52 19.58 -43.14 17.16
CA PRO A 52 19.86 -43.56 15.80
C PRO A 52 21.37 -43.61 15.62
N ASP A 53 21.89 -44.81 15.36
CA ASP A 53 23.28 -45.10 15.01
C ASP A 53 23.86 -44.04 14.06
N ALA A 54 24.93 -43.39 14.51
CA ALA A 54 25.85 -42.69 13.65
C ALA A 54 26.69 -43.72 12.90
N ASP A 55 26.46 -43.85 11.59
CA ASP A 55 27.45 -44.38 10.63
C ASP A 55 27.03 -43.99 9.21
N THR A 56 27.18 -42.71 8.88
CA THR A 56 27.46 -42.31 7.50
C THR A 56 28.37 -41.09 7.56
N GLU A 57 29.67 -41.33 7.50
CA GLU A 57 30.63 -40.30 7.16
C GLU A 57 30.35 -39.83 5.73
N PRO A 58 30.07 -38.55 5.46
CA PRO A 58 30.27 -38.02 4.13
C PRO A 58 31.79 -37.86 3.93
N ASP A 59 32.35 -38.63 2.99
CA ASP A 59 33.71 -38.45 2.47
C ASP A 59 33.93 -36.97 2.10
N ALA A 60 34.66 -36.26 2.94
CA ALA A 60 35.20 -34.94 2.64
C ALA A 60 36.53 -35.11 1.92
N ASP A 61 36.48 -35.50 0.65
CA ASP A 61 37.59 -35.41 -0.29
C ASP A 61 37.07 -34.94 -1.65
N THR A 62 36.68 -33.67 -1.69
CA THR A 62 36.68 -32.92 -2.95
C THR A 62 37.25 -31.55 -2.66
N GLU A 63 38.58 -31.47 -2.73
CA GLU A 63 39.29 -30.21 -2.88
C GLU A 63 38.89 -29.61 -4.24
N PRO A 64 38.28 -28.42 -4.31
CA PRO A 64 38.23 -27.70 -5.57
C PRO A 64 39.62 -27.13 -5.85
N GLU A 65 40.27 -27.66 -6.89
CA GLU A 65 41.44 -27.03 -7.52
C GLU A 65 41.07 -25.58 -7.91
N PRO A 66 41.77 -24.54 -7.43
CA PRO A 66 41.59 -23.21 -7.96
C PRO A 66 42.32 -23.13 -9.31
N ASP A 67 41.58 -23.22 -10.42
CA ASP A 67 42.10 -22.83 -11.72
C ASP A 67 42.38 -21.32 -11.69
N ALA A 68 43.69 -21.04 -11.63
CA ALA A 68 44.28 -19.74 -11.82
C ALA A 68 44.15 -19.35 -13.30
N ASP A 69 43.32 -18.37 -13.63
CA ASP A 69 43.43 -17.51 -14.83
C ASP A 69 42.42 -16.35 -14.79
N ALA A 70 42.32 -15.63 -13.67
CA ALA A 70 41.68 -14.31 -13.65
C ALA A 70 42.76 -13.25 -13.41
N GLU A 71 43.24 -12.67 -14.51
CA GLU A 71 44.06 -11.46 -14.51
C GLU A 71 43.33 -10.38 -13.70
N PRO A 72 43.97 -9.74 -12.70
CA PRO A 72 43.35 -8.62 -12.02
C PRO A 72 43.34 -7.42 -12.96
N ASP A 73 42.14 -7.01 -13.41
CA ASP A 73 41.98 -5.71 -14.06
C ASP A 73 42.19 -4.63 -12.99
N ALA A 74 43.33 -3.97 -13.09
CA ALA A 74 43.75 -2.91 -12.20
C ALA A 74 43.14 -1.60 -12.69
N ASP A 75 41.85 -1.37 -12.40
CA ASP A 75 41.21 -0.06 -12.49
C ASP A 75 40.24 0.15 -11.32
N ALA A 76 40.79 0.07 -10.11
CA ALA A 76 40.16 0.69 -8.95
C ALA A 76 40.34 2.21 -9.05
N VAL A 77 39.44 2.89 -9.78
CA VAL A 77 39.21 4.32 -9.57
C VAL A 77 38.47 4.47 -8.24
N THR A 78 39.19 4.93 -7.22
CA THR A 78 38.56 5.44 -6.01
C THR A 78 37.95 6.79 -6.34
N GLU A 79 36.69 6.81 -6.77
CA GLU A 79 35.90 8.04 -6.76
C GLU A 79 35.60 8.39 -5.30
N ALA A 80 36.35 9.36 -4.80
CA ALA A 80 36.09 10.01 -3.54
C ALA A 80 35.02 11.08 -3.78
N ASP A 81 33.75 10.67 -3.87
CA ASP A 81 32.65 11.63 -3.84
C ASP A 81 32.39 12.02 -2.39
N SER A 82 33.01 13.12 -1.98
CA SER A 82 32.72 13.82 -0.73
C SER A 82 31.88 15.07 -1.03
N ASP A 83 30.68 14.88 -1.57
CA ASP A 83 29.72 15.99 -1.66
C ASP A 83 28.99 16.11 -0.33
N THR A 84 29.51 17.00 0.51
CA THR A 84 28.76 17.52 1.65
C THR A 84 27.78 18.57 1.13
N ASP A 85 26.53 18.18 0.94
CA ASP A 85 25.43 19.11 0.70
C ASP A 85 25.20 19.98 1.94
N THR A 86 25.79 21.17 1.94
CA THR A 86 25.42 22.24 2.87
C THR A 86 24.32 23.06 2.22
N VAL A 87 23.05 22.68 2.44
CA VAL A 87 21.90 23.50 2.02
C VAL A 87 21.71 24.69 2.96
N ALA A 88 22.34 25.82 2.62
CA ALA A 88 21.89 27.11 3.12
C ALA A 88 20.67 27.53 2.30
N ALA A 89 19.46 27.28 2.83
CA ALA A 89 18.22 27.78 2.26
C ALA A 89 18.21 29.32 2.33
N THR A 90 18.29 29.96 1.17
CA THR A 90 17.57 31.21 0.93
C THR A 90 16.70 31.00 -0.30
N ASP A 91 15.49 30.51 -0.04
CA ASP A 91 14.39 30.57 -0.97
C ASP A 91 14.09 32.04 -1.31
N THR A 92 14.26 32.38 -2.58
CA THR A 92 13.37 33.32 -3.23
C THR A 92 12.99 32.73 -4.57
N ASP A 93 11.78 32.17 -4.60
CA ASP A 93 11.02 31.84 -5.78
C ASP A 93 11.01 32.99 -6.79
N THR A 94 11.23 32.69 -8.07
CA THR A 94 10.44 33.11 -9.24
C THR A 94 11.25 32.80 -10.49
N ASP A 95 11.27 31.54 -10.92
CA ASP A 95 11.48 31.25 -12.33
C ASP A 95 10.09 31.19 -12.97
N SER A 96 9.61 32.38 -13.35
CA SER A 96 8.61 32.46 -14.39
C SER A 96 9.31 32.04 -15.67
N ASP A 97 9.27 30.75 -15.98
CA ASP A 97 9.56 30.22 -17.31
C ASP A 97 8.45 30.66 -18.26
N THR A 98 8.33 31.98 -18.45
CA THR A 98 7.94 32.48 -19.75
C THR A 98 9.17 32.31 -20.62
N ASP A 99 9.32 31.11 -21.18
CA ASP A 99 10.06 30.86 -22.42
C ASP A 99 9.37 31.67 -23.53
N THR A 100 9.55 32.99 -23.45
CA THR A 100 9.41 33.83 -24.62
C THR A 100 10.69 33.60 -25.39
N ASP A 101 10.69 32.54 -26.20
CA ASP A 101 11.56 32.38 -27.36
C ASP A 101 11.23 33.50 -28.36
N ALA A 102 11.53 34.74 -27.96
CA ALA A 102 11.81 35.79 -28.91
C ALA A 102 13.22 35.52 -29.43
N GLU A 103 13.36 34.41 -30.18
CA GLU A 103 14.42 34.21 -31.16
C GLU A 103 14.29 35.36 -32.15
N THR A 104 14.86 36.51 -31.80
CA THR A 104 15.20 37.52 -32.78
C THR A 104 16.24 36.85 -33.65
N ASP A 105 15.76 36.25 -34.74
CA ASP A 105 16.52 35.72 -35.88
C ASP A 105 17.54 36.77 -36.33
N ALA A 106 18.69 36.75 -35.68
CA ALA A 106 19.91 37.33 -36.17
C ALA A 106 20.52 36.32 -37.14
N GLY A 107 19.87 36.16 -38.30
CA GLY A 107 20.23 35.26 -39.38
C GLY A 107 21.70 35.31 -39.80
N GLY A 108 22.50 34.42 -39.21
CA GLY A 108 23.71 33.88 -39.82
C GLY A 108 23.36 32.53 -40.45
N PRO A 109 23.59 32.30 -41.75
CA PRO A 109 23.18 31.06 -42.39
C PRO A 109 24.08 29.92 -41.89
N TYR A 110 23.56 29.09 -40.99
CA TYR A 110 24.08 27.73 -40.84
C TYR A 110 23.82 26.99 -42.14
N VAL A 111 24.79 27.04 -43.06
CA VAL A 111 24.74 26.29 -44.31
C VAL A 111 25.09 24.85 -43.98
N TYR A 112 24.09 23.99 -43.91
CA TYR A 112 24.31 22.55 -43.82
C TYR A 112 25.16 22.08 -45.02
N PRO A 113 26.12 21.16 -44.81
CA PRO A 113 26.92 20.62 -45.90
C PRO A 113 26.01 19.97 -46.95
N SER A 114 26.27 20.25 -48.22
CA SER A 114 25.50 19.72 -49.35
C SER A 114 25.41 18.19 -49.28
N GLY A 115 24.19 17.66 -49.12
CA GLY A 115 23.93 16.22 -48.99
C GLY A 115 23.27 15.82 -47.68
N CYS A 116 23.25 16.69 -46.67
CA CYS A 116 22.47 16.49 -45.45
C CYS A 116 21.05 17.01 -45.66
N HIS A 117 20.07 16.11 -45.69
CA HIS A 117 18.66 16.47 -45.55
C HIS A 117 18.30 16.35 -44.07
N LEU A 118 17.83 17.43 -43.46
CA LEU A 118 17.17 17.34 -42.16
C LEU A 118 15.99 16.37 -42.33
N PRO A 119 15.82 15.35 -41.47
CA PRO A 119 14.61 14.55 -41.51
C PRO A 119 13.40 15.49 -41.38
N PRO A 120 12.25 15.15 -42.00
CA PRO A 120 11.05 15.94 -41.82
C PRO A 120 10.78 16.08 -40.31
N GLU A 121 10.43 17.29 -39.88
CA GLU A 121 9.99 17.50 -38.50
C GLU A 121 8.87 16.49 -38.19
N PRO A 122 8.90 15.85 -37.01
CA PRO A 122 7.74 15.15 -36.51
C PRO A 122 6.55 16.11 -36.58
N GLY A 123 5.42 15.67 -37.14
CA GLY A 123 4.21 16.49 -37.14
C GLY A 123 3.83 16.88 -35.71
N GLU A 124 3.15 18.01 -35.54
CA GLU A 124 2.68 18.44 -34.22
C GLU A 124 1.94 17.28 -33.53
N PRO A 125 2.28 16.95 -32.28
CA PRO A 125 1.53 15.96 -31.53
C PRO A 125 0.06 16.41 -31.51
N GLY A 126 -0.85 15.47 -31.78
CA GLY A 126 -2.28 15.77 -31.72
C GLY A 126 -2.69 16.32 -30.34
N GLU A 127 -3.78 17.08 -30.30
CA GLU A 127 -4.30 17.65 -29.06
C GLU A 127 -4.68 16.54 -28.07
N ILE A 128 -4.08 16.56 -26.89
CA ILE A 128 -4.41 15.66 -25.78
C ILE A 128 -5.37 16.40 -24.85
N ALA A 129 -6.57 15.85 -24.66
CA ALA A 129 -7.54 16.37 -23.71
C ALA A 129 -7.74 15.38 -22.56
N PHE A 130 -7.68 15.87 -21.33
CA PHE A 130 -8.10 15.10 -20.17
C PHE A 130 -9.63 15.06 -20.11
N VAL A 131 -10.17 13.86 -20.00
CA VAL A 131 -11.61 13.63 -19.82
C VAL A 131 -11.82 13.09 -18.42
N GLU A 132 -12.64 13.79 -17.64
CA GLU A 132 -13.10 13.30 -16.35
C GLU A 132 -14.08 12.15 -16.56
N VAL A 133 -13.71 10.95 -16.10
CA VAL A 133 -14.50 9.73 -16.28
C VAL A 133 -15.37 9.39 -15.07
N PHE A 134 -15.01 9.87 -13.87
CA PHE A 134 -15.73 9.60 -12.63
C PHE A 134 -15.81 10.85 -11.73
N PRO A 135 -16.75 11.78 -12.03
CA PRO A 135 -16.79 13.10 -11.38
C PRO A 135 -17.20 13.06 -9.91
N ASP A 136 -17.70 11.94 -9.41
CA ASP A 136 -18.12 11.77 -8.02
C ASP A 136 -17.10 11.00 -7.16
N LEU A 137 -16.08 10.37 -7.77
CA LEU A 137 -15.06 9.65 -7.01
C LEU A 137 -14.11 10.63 -6.31
N ARG A 138 -13.87 10.38 -5.03
CA ARG A 138 -13.01 11.21 -4.18
C ARG A 138 -12.09 10.30 -3.38
N PHE A 139 -10.79 10.51 -3.55
CA PHE A 139 -9.75 9.86 -2.77
C PHE A 139 -8.93 10.94 -2.06
N ARG A 140 -8.32 10.59 -0.93
CA ARG A 140 -7.46 11.50 -0.16
C ARG A 140 -6.08 10.87 -0.03
N PHE A 141 -5.05 11.72 -0.07
CA PHE A 141 -3.67 11.32 0.16
C PHE A 141 -3.27 10.08 -0.67
N VAL A 142 -3.60 10.09 -1.97
CA VAL A 142 -3.27 8.98 -2.88
C VAL A 142 -1.77 8.91 -3.06
N THR A 143 -1.19 7.74 -2.83
CA THR A 143 0.25 7.47 -3.04
C THR A 143 0.50 6.73 -4.35
N GLN A 144 -0.44 5.87 -4.77
CA GLN A 144 -0.31 5.11 -6.01
C GLN A 144 -1.68 4.82 -6.64
N VAL A 145 -1.72 4.75 -7.98
CA VAL A 145 -2.82 4.13 -8.73
C VAL A 145 -2.20 3.07 -9.64
N VAL A 146 -2.64 1.83 -9.53
CA VAL A 146 -2.02 0.69 -10.23
C VAL A 146 -3.07 -0.35 -10.64
N GLY A 147 -2.86 -1.01 -11.78
CA GLY A 147 -3.68 -2.16 -12.18
C GLY A 147 -3.06 -3.47 -11.70
N ALA A 148 -3.88 -4.49 -11.42
CA ALA A 148 -3.37 -5.80 -10.97
C ALA A 148 -2.99 -6.76 -12.12
N GLY A 149 -3.27 -6.41 -13.39
CA GLY A 149 -3.01 -7.31 -14.52
C GLY A 149 -3.89 -8.56 -14.56
N ASP A 150 -4.95 -8.62 -13.75
CA ASP A 150 -5.85 -9.78 -13.57
C ASP A 150 -6.98 -9.88 -14.63
N GLY A 151 -7.01 -8.96 -15.59
CA GLY A 151 -8.06 -8.89 -16.61
C GLY A 151 -9.43 -8.40 -16.09
N SER A 152 -9.55 -8.02 -14.82
CA SER A 152 -10.81 -7.55 -14.23
C SER A 152 -11.25 -6.16 -14.72
N GLY A 153 -10.33 -5.38 -15.30
CA GLY A 153 -10.58 -3.99 -15.66
C GLY A 153 -10.65 -3.04 -14.46
N ARG A 154 -10.21 -3.50 -13.27
CA ARG A 154 -10.10 -2.67 -12.08
C ARG A 154 -8.75 -1.95 -12.01
N VAL A 155 -8.77 -0.77 -11.41
CA VAL A 155 -7.57 -0.10 -10.89
C VAL A 155 -7.65 -0.04 -9.38
N PHE A 156 -6.49 -0.01 -8.73
CA PHE A 156 -6.37 0.01 -7.29
C PHE A 156 -5.77 1.36 -6.88
N VAL A 157 -6.50 2.08 -6.05
CA VAL A 157 -6.10 3.39 -5.52
C VAL A 157 -5.57 3.16 -4.12
N VAL A 158 -4.31 3.51 -3.91
CA VAL A 158 -3.59 3.33 -2.65
C VAL A 158 -3.60 4.65 -1.89
N GLY A 159 -4.15 4.62 -0.67
CA GLY A 159 -4.22 5.76 0.23
C GLY A 159 -3.12 5.70 1.29
N GLN A 160 -2.46 6.84 1.54
CA GLN A 160 -1.39 7.00 2.53
C GLN A 160 -1.80 6.52 3.93
N GLU A 161 -3.08 6.65 4.28
CA GLU A 161 -3.64 6.24 5.58
C GLU A 161 -3.69 4.71 5.77
N GLY A 162 -3.29 3.91 4.77
CA GLY A 162 -3.21 2.45 4.89
C GLY A 162 -4.31 1.68 4.17
N THR A 163 -5.05 2.35 3.28
CA THR A 163 -6.17 1.74 2.55
C THR A 163 -5.81 1.47 1.09
N ILE A 164 -6.43 0.44 0.51
CA ILE A 164 -6.40 0.15 -0.93
C ILE A 164 -7.83 -0.05 -1.40
N ASP A 165 -8.28 0.80 -2.32
CA ASP A 165 -9.61 0.75 -2.92
C ASP A 165 -9.53 0.20 -4.35
N ALA A 166 -10.39 -0.75 -4.70
CA ALA A 166 -10.55 -1.26 -6.04
C ALA A 166 -11.69 -0.51 -6.77
N VAL A 167 -11.36 0.11 -7.91
CA VAL A 167 -12.31 0.85 -8.76
C VAL A 167 -12.52 0.09 -10.06
N ASP A 168 -13.75 -0.31 -10.33
CA ASP A 168 -14.15 -0.87 -11.62
C ASP A 168 -14.24 0.24 -12.67
N LEU A 169 -13.37 0.20 -13.68
CA LEU A 169 -13.30 1.26 -14.71
C LEU A 169 -14.50 1.30 -15.67
N SER A 170 -15.36 0.29 -15.66
CA SER A 170 -16.57 0.27 -16.51
C SER A 170 -17.78 0.91 -15.84
N THR A 171 -17.81 0.89 -14.50
CA THR A 171 -18.96 1.35 -13.71
C THR A 171 -18.63 2.51 -12.76
N GLY A 172 -17.37 2.70 -12.40
CA GLY A 172 -16.94 3.59 -11.32
C GLY A 172 -17.27 3.05 -9.92
N LEU A 173 -17.74 1.80 -9.81
CA LEU A 173 -17.99 1.17 -8.52
C LEU A 173 -16.67 1.05 -7.76
N THR A 174 -16.66 1.50 -6.52
CA THR A 174 -15.49 1.44 -5.63
C THR A 174 -15.76 0.48 -4.49
N THR A 175 -14.80 -0.40 -4.22
CA THR A 175 -14.83 -1.36 -3.12
C THR A 175 -13.50 -1.29 -2.37
N GLU A 176 -13.56 -1.05 -1.06
CA GLU A 176 -12.38 -1.16 -0.20
C GLU A 176 -11.88 -2.61 -0.20
N LEU A 177 -10.59 -2.80 -0.51
CA LEU A 177 -9.96 -4.11 -0.62
C LEU A 177 -9.08 -4.44 0.59
N VAL A 178 -8.35 -3.43 1.08
CA VAL A 178 -7.40 -3.57 2.18
C VAL A 178 -7.51 -2.36 3.08
N ASP A 179 -7.54 -2.61 4.38
CA ASP A 179 -7.30 -1.63 5.43
C ASP A 179 -6.26 -2.20 6.41
N LEU A 180 -5.06 -1.62 6.39
CA LEU A 180 -3.96 -2.02 7.28
C LEU A 180 -4.14 -1.48 8.72
N GLY A 181 -5.04 -0.52 8.90
CA GLY A 181 -5.39 0.10 10.17
C GLY A 181 -4.18 0.62 10.93
N VAL A 182 -4.10 0.27 12.22
CA VAL A 182 -3.06 0.74 13.16
C VAL A 182 -1.63 0.29 12.81
N ARG A 183 -1.44 -0.57 11.81
CA ARG A 183 -0.11 -0.98 11.36
C ARG A 183 0.61 0.18 10.66
N VAL A 184 -0.13 1.08 10.02
CA VAL A 184 0.44 2.18 9.24
C VAL A 184 0.58 3.43 10.11
N THR A 185 1.76 4.05 10.03
CA THR A 185 2.00 5.40 10.56
C THR A 185 2.03 6.36 9.38
N ALA A 186 1.01 7.20 9.27
CA ALA A 186 0.85 8.13 8.15
C ALA A 186 1.27 9.57 8.49
N GLY A 187 1.70 10.32 7.47
CA GLY A 187 1.96 11.76 7.53
C GLY A 187 3.29 12.14 6.90
N GLY A 188 3.35 13.31 6.23
CA GLY A 188 4.52 13.68 5.44
C GLY A 188 4.75 12.66 4.33
N GLU A 189 5.94 12.05 4.31
CA GLU A 189 6.27 10.92 3.41
C GLU A 189 5.95 9.56 4.03
N LEU A 190 5.47 9.49 5.27
CA LEU A 190 5.12 8.24 5.94
C LEU A 190 3.71 7.78 5.53
N GLY A 191 3.50 6.47 5.51
CA GLY A 191 2.19 5.88 5.29
C GLY A 191 2.29 4.59 4.48
N LEU A 192 1.20 4.19 3.83
CA LEU A 192 1.24 3.16 2.79
C LEU A 192 1.73 3.77 1.48
N LEU A 193 2.92 3.36 1.06
CA LEU A 193 3.69 4.01 -0.01
C LEU A 193 3.44 3.35 -1.35
N SER A 194 3.35 2.02 -1.37
CA SER A 194 3.12 1.29 -2.61
C SER A 194 2.46 -0.07 -2.40
N VAL A 195 1.91 -0.60 -3.49
CA VAL A 195 1.47 -1.97 -3.67
C VAL A 195 2.01 -2.55 -4.98
N ALA A 196 2.35 -3.83 -4.96
CA ALA A 196 2.65 -4.63 -6.13
C ALA A 196 1.80 -5.91 -6.13
N PHE A 197 1.12 -6.19 -7.23
CA PHE A 197 0.34 -7.41 -7.38
C PHE A 197 1.23 -8.54 -7.90
N HIS A 198 1.02 -9.75 -7.40
CA HIS A 198 1.67 -10.93 -7.96
C HIS A 198 1.26 -11.11 -9.44
N PRO A 199 2.14 -11.59 -10.34
CA PRO A 199 1.77 -11.83 -11.75
C PRO A 199 0.51 -12.71 -11.91
N ASP A 200 0.40 -13.74 -11.07
CA ASP A 200 -0.77 -14.63 -10.99
C ASP A 200 -1.83 -14.18 -9.96
N PHE A 201 -1.97 -12.88 -9.68
CA PHE A 201 -2.91 -12.36 -8.66
C PHE A 201 -4.35 -12.82 -8.87
N ALA A 202 -4.78 -12.97 -10.14
CA ALA A 202 -6.09 -13.50 -10.49
C ALA A 202 -6.36 -14.90 -9.90
N GLU A 203 -5.31 -15.70 -9.73
CA GLU A 203 -5.39 -17.09 -9.28
C GLU A 203 -5.07 -17.23 -7.79
N ASN A 204 -4.11 -16.46 -7.29
CA ASN A 204 -3.58 -16.65 -5.94
C ASN A 204 -3.96 -15.55 -4.92
N GLY A 205 -4.46 -14.40 -5.39
CA GLY A 205 -4.85 -13.28 -4.55
C GLY A 205 -3.70 -12.61 -3.79
N ARG A 206 -2.44 -12.82 -4.18
CA ARG A 206 -1.25 -12.30 -3.49
C ARG A 206 -0.86 -10.91 -3.95
N LEU A 207 -0.61 -10.02 -3.00
CA LEU A 207 -0.09 -8.69 -3.22
C LEU A 207 0.96 -8.36 -2.17
N PHE A 208 1.80 -7.38 -2.46
CA PHE A 208 2.87 -6.92 -1.58
C PHE A 208 2.68 -5.44 -1.34
N VAL A 209 2.80 -5.01 -0.08
CA VAL A 209 2.67 -3.61 0.32
C VAL A 209 3.99 -3.13 0.93
N ASP A 210 4.32 -1.87 0.71
CA ASP A 210 5.40 -1.17 1.40
C ASP A 210 4.82 0.00 2.20
N TYR A 211 5.03 0.00 3.51
CA TYR A 211 4.46 1.01 4.40
C TYR A 211 5.38 1.35 5.58
N THR A 212 5.18 2.54 6.14
CA THR A 212 5.85 2.95 7.38
C THR A 212 5.10 2.44 8.61
N HIS A 213 5.83 1.82 9.55
CA HIS A 213 5.34 1.44 10.87
C HIS A 213 6.14 2.15 11.98
N ALA A 214 5.47 2.53 13.07
CA ALA A 214 6.12 3.09 14.26
C ALA A 214 5.84 2.18 15.47
N PRO A 215 6.73 1.22 15.80
CA PRO A 215 6.49 0.28 16.90
C PRO A 215 6.61 0.93 18.28
N SER A 216 7.29 2.08 18.36
CA SER A 216 7.43 2.87 19.58
C SER A 216 7.70 4.35 19.25
N PRO A 217 7.48 5.29 20.19
CA PRO A 217 7.69 6.71 19.94
C PRO A 217 9.12 7.02 19.48
N GLY A 218 9.25 7.65 18.31
CA GLY A 218 10.54 8.02 17.72
C GLY A 218 11.26 6.90 16.97
N ALA A 219 10.70 5.68 16.89
CA ALA A 219 11.17 4.62 16.01
C ALA A 219 10.29 4.55 14.76
N LEU A 220 10.92 4.47 13.59
CA LEU A 220 10.24 4.28 12.30
C LEU A 220 10.88 3.09 11.58
N GLU A 221 10.04 2.26 10.98
CA GLU A 221 10.41 1.10 10.18
C GLU A 221 9.72 1.16 8.83
N SER A 222 10.44 0.83 7.75
CA SER A 222 9.81 0.48 6.47
C SER A 222 9.48 -1.00 6.49
N VAL A 223 8.24 -1.34 6.19
CA VAL A 223 7.75 -2.71 6.22
C VAL A 223 7.28 -3.10 4.83
N VAL A 224 7.93 -4.12 4.27
CA VAL A 224 7.42 -4.83 3.10
C VAL A 224 6.70 -6.08 3.58
N ALA A 225 5.40 -6.18 3.29
CA ALA A 225 4.58 -7.31 3.71
C ALA A 225 3.85 -7.92 2.52
N GLU A 226 3.77 -9.25 2.51
CA GLU A 226 2.86 -9.98 1.65
C GLU A 226 1.49 -10.05 2.30
N LEU A 227 0.44 -9.75 1.52
CA LEU A 227 -0.94 -9.96 1.89
C LEU A 227 -1.55 -10.94 0.88
N ARG A 228 -2.54 -11.69 1.35
CA ARG A 228 -3.35 -12.55 0.50
C ARG A 228 -4.81 -12.20 0.71
N LEU A 229 -5.58 -12.10 -0.37
CA LEU A 229 -7.03 -11.94 -0.26
C LEU A 229 -7.69 -13.25 0.12
N ASP A 230 -8.74 -13.17 0.94
CA ASP A 230 -9.57 -14.32 1.30
C ASP A 230 -10.25 -14.86 0.02
N PRO A 231 -10.03 -16.15 -0.34
CA PRO A 231 -10.66 -16.73 -1.52
C PRO A 231 -12.19 -16.83 -1.41
N ALA A 232 -12.75 -16.82 -0.20
CA ALA A 232 -14.20 -16.80 0.05
C ALA A 232 -14.78 -15.38 0.03
N ASP A 233 -13.97 -14.37 0.36
CA ASP A 233 -14.32 -12.95 0.33
C ASP A 233 -13.15 -12.11 -0.23
N PRO A 234 -13.02 -11.98 -1.56
CA PRO A 234 -11.88 -11.29 -2.18
C PRO A 234 -11.90 -9.77 -1.98
N THR A 235 -12.72 -9.27 -1.05
CA THR A 235 -12.71 -7.90 -0.54
C THR A 235 -12.00 -7.78 0.80
N ARG A 236 -11.47 -8.88 1.35
CA ARG A 236 -10.76 -8.91 2.62
C ARG A 236 -9.42 -9.58 2.51
N VAL A 237 -8.47 -9.13 3.34
CA VAL A 237 -7.21 -9.83 3.56
C VAL A 237 -7.45 -11.07 4.43
N ASP A 238 -6.92 -12.20 4.00
CA ASP A 238 -6.89 -13.46 4.75
C ASP A 238 -6.05 -13.25 6.03
N PRO A 239 -6.60 -13.52 7.23
CA PRO A 239 -5.88 -13.33 8.48
C PRO A 239 -4.88 -14.45 8.82
N SER A 240 -4.81 -15.53 8.03
CA SER A 240 -4.01 -16.74 8.32
C SER A 240 -2.55 -16.71 7.90
#